data_AF-A0A8C0U6Q7-F1
#
_entry.id   AF-A0A8C0U6Q7-F1
#
_cell.length_a   1.000
_cell.length_b   1.000
_cell.length_c   1.000
_cell.angle_alpha   90.00
_cell.angle_beta   90.00
_cell.angle_gamma   90.00
#
_symmetry.space_group_name_H-M   'P 1'
#
loop_
_entity.id
_entity.type
_entity.pdbx_description
1 polymer ?
#
loop_
_entity_poly.entity_id
_entity_poly.type
_entity_poly.pdbx_seq_one_letter_code
_entity_poly.pdbx_strand_id
1 'polypeptide(L)'
;SQRRENWKSQQKGNYSLLPLKPDPNNSWKLVGRFYDENGAPTEALREVEAAIEEALKFQAESEQKKQQFPPCNSEWSSAKGTRFWCSRQR
;
A
#
# COMPACT_ATOMS: atom_id res chain seq x y z
N SER A 1 -0.49 15.30 18.07
CA SER A 1 0.03 14.81 16.77
C SER A 1 0.36 13.31 16.79
N GLN A 2 0.65 12.69 17.94
CA GLN A 2 0.97 11.25 18.08
C GLN A 2 -0.10 10.27 17.54
N ARG A 3 -1.39 10.63 17.58
CA ARG A 3 -2.48 9.74 17.16
C ARG A 3 -2.52 9.47 15.64
N ARG A 4 -2.00 10.40 14.83
CA ARG A 4 -1.92 10.28 13.36
C ARG A 4 -0.69 9.50 12.91
N GLU A 5 0.40 9.56 13.68
CA GLU A 5 1.62 8.79 13.41
C GLU A 5 1.46 7.32 13.78
N ASN A 6 0.75 7.01 14.88
CA ASN A 6 0.42 5.64 15.26
C ASN A 6 -0.37 4.90 14.18
N TRP A 7 -1.29 5.57 13.48
CA TRP A 7 -2.08 4.93 12.42
C TRP A 7 -1.22 4.53 11.20
N LYS A 8 -0.28 5.39 10.78
CA LYS A 8 0.67 5.07 9.70
C LYS A 8 1.63 3.93 10.08
N SER A 9 1.98 3.82 11.37
CA SER A 9 2.83 2.73 11.85
C SER A 9 2.10 1.38 11.91
N GLN A 10 0.78 1.39 12.12
CA GLN A 10 -0.02 0.17 12.25
C GLN A 10 -0.30 -0.54 10.92
N GLN A 11 -0.13 0.16 9.79
CA GLN A 11 -0.23 -0.38 8.43
C GLN A 11 1.11 -0.90 7.89
N LYS A 12 2.24 -0.64 8.57
CA LYS A 12 3.54 -1.26 8.25
C LYS A 12 3.64 -2.69 8.77
N GLY A 13 2.57 -3.47 8.64
CA GLY A 13 2.72 -4.91 8.60
C GLY A 13 3.51 -5.20 7.33
N ASN A 14 4.78 -5.55 7.48
CA ASN A 14 5.60 -6.07 6.39
C ASN A 14 5.07 -7.48 6.06
N TYR A 15 3.85 -7.55 5.53
CA TYR A 15 3.39 -8.73 4.84
C TYR A 15 4.16 -8.76 3.53
N SER A 16 5.41 -9.20 3.62
CA SER A 16 6.12 -9.77 2.50
C SER A 16 5.34 -11.03 2.11
N LEU A 17 4.20 -10.84 1.43
CA LEU A 17 3.59 -11.87 0.60
C LEU A 17 4.53 -12.03 -0.59
N LEU A 18 5.74 -12.54 -0.30
CA LEU A 18 6.57 -13.14 -1.31
C LEU A 18 5.67 -14.20 -1.95
N PRO A 19 5.50 -14.19 -3.29
CA PRO A 19 4.80 -15.26 -3.94
C PRO A 19 5.50 -16.54 -3.51
N LEU A 20 4.82 -17.38 -2.71
CA LEU A 20 5.29 -18.70 -2.36
C LEU A 20 5.26 -19.48 -3.68
N LYS A 21 6.31 -19.32 -4.48
CA LYS A 21 6.48 -20.11 -5.68
C LYS A 21 6.66 -21.55 -5.21
N PRO A 22 5.84 -22.49 -5.70
CA PRO A 22 6.00 -23.89 -5.32
C PRO A 22 7.40 -24.34 -5.72
N ASP A 23 8.14 -24.91 -4.76
CA ASP A 23 9.44 -25.53 -4.99
C ASP A 23 9.22 -26.85 -5.75
N PRO A 24 9.82 -27.05 -6.93
CA PRO A 24 9.64 -28.28 -7.72
C PRO A 24 10.12 -29.55 -7.00
N ASN A 25 10.95 -29.43 -5.95
CA ASN A 25 11.48 -30.55 -5.18
C ASN A 25 10.77 -30.80 -3.85
N ASN A 26 9.73 -30.02 -3.51
CA ASN A 26 9.08 -30.09 -2.20
C ASN A 26 7.54 -30.10 -2.36
N SER A 27 6.97 -31.29 -2.50
CA SER A 27 5.55 -31.53 -2.82
C SER A 27 4.60 -31.39 -1.61
N TRP A 28 4.84 -30.46 -0.68
CA TRP A 28 3.84 -30.13 0.34
C TRP A 28 2.68 -29.44 -0.37
N LYS A 29 1.65 -30.24 -0.70
CA LYS A 29 0.48 -29.86 -1.48
C LYS A 29 -0.21 -28.65 -0.83
N LEU A 30 0.10 -27.44 -1.29
CA LEU A 30 -0.62 -26.21 -0.98
C LEU A 30 -1.92 -26.16 -1.80
N VAL A 31 -2.77 -27.19 -1.68
CA VAL A 31 -4.12 -27.12 -2.24
C VAL A 31 -4.86 -26.06 -1.44
N GLY A 32 -5.15 -24.93 -2.08
CA GLY A 32 -5.74 -23.78 -1.41
C GLY A 32 -6.38 -22.82 -2.38
N ARG A 33 -6.82 -21.67 -1.86
CA ARG A 33 -7.51 -20.66 -2.67
C ARG A 33 -6.68 -20.17 -3.86
N PHE A 34 -5.35 -20.20 -3.76
CA PHE A 34 -4.42 -19.57 -4.70
C PHE A 34 -3.67 -20.56 -5.60
N TYR A 35 -3.54 -21.81 -5.21
CA TYR A 35 -2.85 -22.85 -5.96
C TYR A 35 -3.65 -24.16 -5.93
N ASP A 36 -3.73 -24.83 -7.08
CA ASP A 36 -4.43 -26.10 -7.21
C ASP A 36 -3.54 -27.30 -6.81
N GLU A 37 -4.07 -28.50 -7.00
CA GLU A 37 -3.38 -29.76 -6.69
C GLU A 37 -2.12 -30.05 -7.51
N ASN A 38 -1.95 -29.37 -8.64
CA ASN A 38 -0.78 -29.43 -9.50
C ASN A 38 0.19 -28.27 -9.24
N GLY A 39 -0.11 -27.39 -8.28
CA GLY A 39 0.63 -26.17 -8.02
C GLY A 39 0.40 -25.09 -9.08
N ALA A 40 -0.64 -25.22 -9.90
CA ALA A 40 -0.99 -24.20 -10.87
C ALA A 40 -1.68 -23.02 -10.18
N PRO A 41 -1.37 -21.77 -10.58
CA PRO A 41 -2.01 -20.59 -10.02
C PRO A 41 -3.50 -20.56 -10.37
N THR A 42 -4.34 -20.25 -9.38
CA THR A 42 -5.78 -20.06 -9.60
C THR A 42 -6.09 -18.63 -10.01
N GLU A 43 -7.30 -18.40 -10.50
CA GLU A 43 -7.76 -17.04 -10.83
C GLU A 43 -7.75 -16.10 -9.61
N ALA A 44 -8.05 -16.64 -8.41
CA ALA A 44 -7.99 -15.86 -7.18
C ALA A 44 -6.58 -15.33 -6.87
N LEU A 45 -5.52 -16.06 -7.27
CA LEU A 45 -4.15 -15.56 -7.14
C LEU A 45 -3.90 -14.41 -8.11
N ARG A 46 -4.36 -14.55 -9.35
CA ARG A 46 -4.21 -13.53 -10.39
C ARG A 46 -4.92 -12.23 -10.02
N GLU A 47 -6.12 -12.32 -9.44
CA GLU A 47 -6.86 -11.16 -8.92
C GLU A 47 -6.08 -10.43 -7.83
N VAL A 48 -5.49 -11.18 -6.88
CA VAL A 48 -4.68 -10.60 -5.80
C VAL A 48 -3.41 -9.97 -6.35
N GLU A 49 -2.71 -10.64 -7.26
CA GLU A 49 -1.51 -10.11 -7.92
C GLU A 49 -1.81 -8.81 -8.68
N ALA A 50 -2.93 -8.75 -9.42
CA ALA A 50 -3.37 -7.56 -10.12
C ALA A 50 -3.69 -6.40 -9.15
N ALA A 51 -4.39 -6.68 -8.06
CA ALA A 51 -4.70 -5.68 -7.03
C ALA A 51 -3.42 -5.13 -6.35
N ILE A 52 -2.42 -5.98 -6.13
CA ILE A 52 -1.12 -5.58 -5.59
C ILE A 52 -0.40 -4.67 -6.59
N GLU A 53 -0.37 -5.03 -7.86
CA GLU A 53 0.27 -4.22 -8.90
C GLU A 53 -0.38 -2.82 -8.99
N GLU A 54 -1.71 -2.75 -8.94
CA GLU A 54 -2.45 -1.49 -8.91
C GLU A 54 -2.11 -0.66 -7.65
N ALA A 55 -2.09 -1.29 -6.47
CA ALA A 55 -1.75 -0.62 -5.23
C ALA A 55 -0.32 -0.04 -5.24
N LEU A 56 0.64 -0.77 -5.82
CA LEU A 56 2.03 -0.30 -5.96
C LEU A 56 2.13 0.88 -6.92
N LYS A 57 1.42 0.86 -8.05
CA LYS A 57 1.34 2.00 -8.97
C LYS A 57 0.76 3.22 -8.27
N PHE A 58 -0.34 3.06 -7.55
CA PHE A 58 -0.96 4.14 -6.79
C PHE A 58 -0.03 4.70 -5.70
N GLN A 59 0.72 3.83 -5.01
CA GLN A 59 1.70 4.27 -4.02
C GLN A 59 2.81 5.13 -4.65
N ALA A 60 3.34 4.70 -5.80
CA ALA A 60 4.36 5.45 -6.53
C ALA A 60 3.84 6.83 -6.99
N GLU A 61 2.63 6.88 -7.55
CA GLU A 61 1.98 8.14 -7.94
C GLU A 61 1.72 9.05 -6.73
N SER A 62 1.30 8.48 -5.60
CA SER A 62 1.09 9.23 -4.36
C SER A 62 2.40 9.85 -3.87
N GLU A 63 3.50 9.12 -3.94
CA GLU A 63 4.81 9.62 -3.53
C GLU A 63 5.31 10.72 -4.47
N GLN A 64 5.13 10.56 -5.77
CA GLN A 64 5.44 11.61 -6.74
C GLN A 64 4.61 12.88 -6.49
N LYS A 65 3.31 12.73 -6.20
CA LYS A 65 2.45 13.87 -5.83
C LYS A 65 2.91 14.55 -4.55
N LYS A 66 3.41 13.81 -3.54
CA LYS A 66 3.97 14.41 -2.32
C LYS A 66 5.26 15.19 -2.58
N GLN A 67 6.06 14.80 -3.57
CA GLN A 67 7.24 15.56 -3.98
C GLN A 67 6.83 16.86 -4.67
N GLN A 68 5.77 16.83 -5.49
CA GLN A 68 5.25 18.01 -6.18
C GLN A 68 4.50 18.97 -5.24
N PHE A 69 3.73 18.40 -4.30
CA PHE A 69 2.88 19.15 -3.38
C PHE A 69 3.39 18.98 -1.95
N PRO A 70 4.17 19.94 -1.43
CA PRO A 70 4.63 19.88 -0.05
C PRO A 70 3.43 19.82 0.91
N PRO A 71 3.62 19.34 2.15
CA PRO A 71 2.56 19.31 3.15
C PRO A 71 2.01 20.73 3.37
N CYS A 72 0.81 20.96 2.83
CA CYS A 72 0.04 22.19 2.98
C CYS A 72 -1.04 22.01 4.05
N ASN A 73 -1.24 23.04 4.85
CA ASN A 73 -2.33 23.13 5.80
C ASN A 73 -3.31 24.21 5.34
N SER A 74 -4.58 24.00 5.67
CA SER A 74 -5.65 24.97 5.53
C SER A 74 -6.26 25.22 6.90
N GLU A 75 -6.33 26.47 7.33
CA GLU A 75 -7.00 26.91 8.55
C GLU A 75 -8.18 27.78 8.15
N TRP A 76 -9.27 27.71 8.92
CA TRP A 76 -10.39 28.63 8.80
C TRP A 76 -10.82 29.11 10.17
N SER A 77 -11.17 30.40 10.25
CA SER A 77 -11.84 30.96 11.43
C SER A 77 -12.84 32.01 10.99
N SER A 78 -13.93 32.16 11.75
CA SER A 78 -14.95 33.19 11.49
C SER A 78 -14.39 34.61 11.49
N ALA A 79 -13.36 34.88 12.31
CA ALA A 79 -12.73 36.20 12.43
C ALA A 79 -11.72 36.51 11.33
N LYS A 80 -11.01 35.51 10.78
CA LYS A 80 -9.88 35.73 9.84
C LYS A 80 -10.11 35.12 8.45
N GLY A 81 -11.21 34.38 8.25
CA GLY A 81 -11.46 33.64 7.00
C GLY A 81 -10.54 32.43 6.84
N THR A 82 -10.35 32.01 5.59
CA THR A 82 -9.49 30.87 5.22
C THR A 82 -8.04 31.29 5.03
N ARG A 83 -7.10 30.52 5.57
CA ARG A 83 -5.67 30.68 5.39
C ARG A 83 -5.03 29.38 4.92
N PHE A 84 -4.19 29.47 3.89
CA PHE A 84 -3.40 28.36 3.38
C PHE A 84 -1.92 28.61 3.61
N TRP A 85 -1.17 27.59 4.01
CA TRP A 85 0.29 27.64 4.05
C TRP A 85 0.87 26.26 3.81
N CYS A 86 2.03 26.21 3.15
CA CYS A 86 2.77 24.98 2.94
C CYS A 86 4.10 25.09 3.67
N SER A 87 4.49 24.06 4.43
CA SER A 87 5.84 24.03 4.99
C SER A 87 6.84 23.74 3.88
N ARG A 88 7.97 24.45 3.91
CA ARG A 88 9.11 24.12 3.04
C ARG A 88 9.73 22.84 3.59
N GLN A 89 9.73 21.75 2.81
CA GLN A 89 10.56 20.59 3.12
C GLN A 89 12.03 21.05 3.02
N ARG A 90 12.83 20.81 4.07
CA ARG A 90 14.28 21.04 4.09
C ARG A 90 14.99 19.82 3.53
#